data_AF-A0A495VKD6-F1
#
_entry.id   AF-A0A495VKD6-F1
#
_cell.length_a   1.000
_cell.length_b   1.000
_cell.length_c   1.000
_cell.angle_alpha   90.00
_cell.angle_beta   90.00
_cell.angle_gamma   90.00
#
_symmetry.space_group_name_H-M   'P 1'
#
loop_
_entity.id
_entity.type
_entity.pdbx_description
1 polymer ?
#
loop_
_entity_poly.entity_id
_entity_poly.type
_entity_poly.pdbx_seq_one_letter_code
_entity_poly.pdbx_strand_id
1 'polypeptide(L)'
;MTTPTGISARLMTAEQATYATGAVVDRGVEFRQESLKLEIARIASTALRGGTLIQRSDRWKAGRRAVTGDITMEVADRGFGRWFKHMLGGASTGQPDAVNSPTVYRHVFTPGTLPPGLTVQVGRPDAAGVVRPFTYTGCRVRQWTLEATVNELLTLTVALIGRDATTETPLAELTYPAGAELFSFIQGSLTVDSSAMPVRRFQMQGGNTLGDERYFLGSALRDRPEEIGLREITGTVEPEFTSLDVYHAFVAGSEAEMVLRFQGDVIEDALPYALEVTANVRYDGAEPNVDGPQQLLNPWPFAVVDNGTLSLEIAYQTTDTTP
;
A
#
# COMPACT_ATOMS: atom_id res chain seq x y z
N MET A 1 8.38 15.16 26.59
CA MET A 1 8.24 13.95 27.43
C MET A 1 7.47 12.94 26.61
N THR A 2 8.06 11.78 26.35
CA THR A 2 7.42 10.67 25.65
C THR A 2 6.49 9.93 26.60
N THR A 3 5.30 9.59 26.13
CA THR A 3 4.30 8.86 26.93
C THR A 3 4.57 7.36 26.74
N PRO A 4 4.55 6.53 27.80
CA PRO A 4 4.79 5.08 27.72
C PRO A 4 3.59 4.31 27.14
N THR A 5 3.03 4.81 26.03
CA THR A 5 1.89 4.24 25.32
C THR A 5 2.06 4.47 23.81
N GLY A 6 1.24 3.80 22.99
CA GLY A 6 1.30 3.88 21.52
C GLY A 6 1.22 5.29 20.93
N ILE A 7 0.77 6.30 21.68
CA ILE A 7 0.70 7.69 21.20
C ILE A 7 2.07 8.31 20.86
N SER A 8 3.15 7.79 21.44
CA SER A 8 4.53 8.22 21.11
C SER A 8 5.20 7.33 20.06
N ALA A 9 4.44 6.41 19.44
CA ALA A 9 4.96 5.60 18.35
C ALA A 9 5.19 6.46 17.10
N ARG A 10 6.18 6.06 16.30
CA ARG A 10 6.54 6.76 15.08
C ARG A 10 6.95 5.80 13.99
N LEU A 11 6.63 6.13 12.74
CA LEU A 11 7.00 5.35 11.57
C LEU A 11 7.71 6.24 10.57
N MET A 12 8.86 5.77 10.09
CA MET A 12 9.63 6.45 9.06
C MET A 12 10.12 5.47 8.00
N THR A 13 10.30 5.97 6.78
CA THR A 13 10.79 5.18 5.65
C THR A 13 11.95 5.86 4.94
N ALA A 14 12.70 5.08 4.17
CA ALA A 14 13.62 5.56 3.13
C ALA A 14 13.71 4.53 1.99
N GLU A 15 13.96 5.01 0.78
CA GLU A 15 14.22 4.16 -0.38
C GLU A 15 15.65 3.59 -0.33
N GLN A 16 15.78 2.31 -0.66
CA GLN A 16 17.08 1.64 -0.75
C GLN A 16 17.59 1.70 -2.19
N ALA A 17 18.84 2.14 -2.38
CA ALA A 17 19.50 2.11 -3.69
C ALA A 17 19.79 0.67 -4.17
N THR A 18 20.08 -0.23 -3.21
CA THR A 18 20.32 -1.65 -3.45
C THR A 18 19.48 -2.47 -2.47
N TYR A 19 18.93 -3.61 -2.92
CA TYR A 19 18.08 -4.45 -2.09
C TYR A 19 18.76 -4.81 -0.76
N ALA A 20 18.06 -4.51 0.33
CA ALA A 20 18.44 -4.78 1.71
C ALA A 20 19.75 -4.12 2.20
N THR A 21 20.29 -3.15 1.45
CA THR A 21 21.25 -2.19 1.98
C THR A 21 20.47 -1.07 2.65
N GLY A 22 20.48 -1.04 3.99
CA GLY A 22 19.70 -0.07 4.76
C GLY A 22 20.06 1.38 4.43
N ALA A 23 19.09 2.16 3.94
CA ALA A 23 19.16 3.62 3.89
C ALA A 23 18.69 4.24 5.22
N VAL A 24 19.19 5.43 5.54
CA VAL A 24 18.73 6.23 6.69
C VAL A 24 17.33 6.73 6.38
N VAL A 25 16.37 6.45 7.26
CA VAL A 25 14.97 6.90 7.10
C VAL A 25 14.88 8.42 7.11
N ASP A 26 14.11 8.96 6.18
CA ASP A 26 14.06 10.40 5.87
C ASP A 26 12.63 10.96 5.79
N ARG A 27 11.61 10.08 5.77
CA ARG A 27 10.21 10.47 5.64
C ARG A 27 9.37 9.84 6.75
N GLY A 28 8.83 10.68 7.61
CA GLY A 28 7.80 10.32 8.58
C GLY A 28 6.46 10.10 7.89
N VAL A 29 5.73 9.11 8.40
CA VAL A 29 4.42 8.71 7.87
C VAL A 29 3.47 8.57 9.05
N GLU A 30 2.33 9.24 8.96
CA GLU A 30 1.25 9.07 9.92
C GLU A 30 0.56 7.73 9.63
N PHE A 31 0.32 6.95 10.67
CA PHE A 31 -0.20 5.60 10.54
C PHE A 31 -1.23 5.32 11.63
N ARG A 32 -2.24 4.54 11.26
CA ARG A 32 -3.29 4.09 12.18
C ARG A 32 -2.85 2.85 12.96
N GLN A 33 -2.14 1.96 12.28
CA GLN A 33 -1.62 0.72 12.86
C GLN A 33 -0.47 0.16 12.03
N GLU A 34 0.39 -0.61 12.68
CA GLU A 34 1.45 -1.40 12.05
C GLU A 34 1.54 -2.77 12.72
N SER A 35 1.88 -3.81 11.95
CA SER A 35 2.07 -5.17 12.45
C SER A 35 3.41 -5.79 12.04
N LEU A 36 4.40 -4.96 11.70
CA LEU A 36 5.69 -5.41 11.20
C LEU A 36 6.44 -6.23 12.24
N LYS A 37 6.85 -7.44 11.87
CA LYS A 37 7.57 -8.35 12.75
C LYS A 37 8.65 -9.11 12.01
N LEU A 38 9.70 -9.45 12.75
CA LEU A 38 10.70 -10.42 12.34
C LEU A 38 10.26 -11.81 12.80
N GLU A 39 10.07 -12.70 11.86
CA GLU A 39 9.83 -14.12 12.10
C GLU A 39 11.12 -14.90 11.93
N ILE A 40 11.45 -15.72 12.94
CA ILE A 40 12.62 -16.60 12.92
C ILE A 40 12.12 -18.03 13.06
N ALA A 41 12.21 -18.80 11.97
CA ALA A 41 11.84 -20.21 12.00
C ALA A 41 12.78 -21.00 12.93
N ARG A 42 12.28 -22.08 13.50
CA ARG A 42 13.06 -23.02 14.31
C ARG A 42 13.03 -24.38 13.64
N ILE A 43 14.19 -24.89 13.27
CA ILE A 43 14.34 -26.21 12.66
C ILE A 43 14.54 -27.20 13.81
N ALA A 44 13.49 -27.97 14.10
CA ALA A 44 13.48 -29.00 15.12
C ALA A 44 13.95 -30.35 14.53
N SER A 45 14.75 -31.10 15.30
CA SER A 45 15.09 -32.48 14.93
C SER A 45 13.88 -33.40 15.13
N THR A 46 13.62 -34.25 14.15
CA THR A 46 12.59 -35.32 14.20
C THR A 46 13.15 -36.67 14.63
N ALA A 47 14.42 -36.73 15.06
CA ALA A 47 15.07 -37.98 15.45
C ALA A 47 14.43 -38.57 16.71
N LEU A 48 14.09 -39.86 16.65
CA LEU A 48 13.55 -40.61 17.80
C LEU A 48 14.69 -41.07 18.73
N ARG A 49 14.48 -40.92 20.03
CA ARG A 49 15.37 -41.43 21.08
C ARG A 49 14.55 -42.08 22.17
N GLY A 50 14.91 -43.31 22.55
CA GLY A 50 14.26 -44.01 23.67
C GLY A 50 14.39 -43.23 24.97
N GLY A 51 13.32 -43.24 25.78
CA GLY A 51 13.29 -42.61 27.10
C GLY A 51 13.04 -41.09 27.12
N THR A 52 12.82 -40.47 25.96
CA THR A 52 12.46 -39.04 25.88
C THR A 52 11.14 -38.87 25.13
N LEU A 53 10.17 -38.22 25.77
CA LEU A 53 8.86 -37.91 25.18
C LEU A 53 8.77 -36.46 24.67
N ILE A 54 9.75 -35.62 25.02
CA ILE A 54 9.84 -34.21 24.64
C ILE A 54 11.22 -33.94 24.04
N GLN A 55 11.25 -33.06 23.04
CA GLN A 55 12.46 -32.67 22.35
C GLN A 55 13.46 -31.98 23.29
N ARG A 56 14.73 -32.38 23.19
CA ARG A 56 15.81 -31.78 23.99
C ARG A 56 16.15 -30.36 23.49
N SER A 57 16.56 -29.51 24.42
CA SER A 57 16.96 -28.12 24.15
C SER A 57 18.12 -27.96 23.17
N ASP A 58 18.98 -28.98 23.01
CA ASP A 58 20.11 -28.98 22.06
C ASP A 58 19.74 -29.45 20.64
N ARG A 59 18.48 -29.87 20.42
CA ARG A 59 18.04 -30.51 19.16
C ARG A 59 17.21 -29.61 18.27
N TRP A 60 17.55 -28.33 18.23
CA TRP A 60 17.00 -27.39 17.27
C TRP A 60 18.06 -26.40 16.79
N LYS A 61 17.84 -25.80 15.62
CA LYS A 61 18.65 -24.70 15.08
C LYS A 61 17.76 -23.57 14.61
N ALA A 62 18.26 -22.34 14.62
CA ALA A 62 17.57 -21.24 13.98
C ALA A 62 17.53 -21.48 12.46
N GLY A 63 16.36 -21.28 11.87
CA GLY A 63 16.13 -21.39 10.44
C GLY A 63 16.02 -20.02 9.79
N ARG A 64 15.20 -19.95 8.73
CA ARG A 64 14.95 -18.74 7.95
C ARG A 64 14.48 -17.57 8.83
N ARG A 65 14.95 -16.37 8.46
CA ARG A 65 14.45 -15.09 8.94
C ARG A 65 13.58 -14.48 7.84
N ALA A 66 12.47 -13.86 8.23
CA ALA A 66 11.59 -13.15 7.32
C ALA A 66 10.96 -11.97 8.06
N VAL A 67 10.78 -10.86 7.36
CA VAL A 67 9.95 -9.76 7.86
C VAL A 67 8.62 -9.79 7.13
N THR A 68 7.54 -9.67 7.89
CA THR A 68 6.17 -9.56 7.37
C THR A 68 5.35 -8.66 8.26
N GLY A 69 4.26 -8.12 7.72
CA GLY A 69 3.30 -7.31 8.42
C GLY A 69 2.82 -6.16 7.55
N ASP A 70 1.80 -5.50 8.05
CA ASP A 70 1.07 -4.49 7.31
C ASP A 70 1.21 -3.13 7.99
N ILE A 71 1.06 -2.06 7.21
CA ILE A 71 0.94 -0.69 7.67
C ILE A 71 -0.35 -0.12 7.08
N THR A 72 -1.22 0.42 7.93
CA THR A 72 -2.45 1.11 7.51
C THR A 72 -2.29 2.60 7.78
N MET A 73 -2.54 3.41 6.75
CA MET A 73 -2.31 4.86 6.72
C MET A 73 -3.51 5.57 6.11
N GLU A 74 -3.76 6.80 6.56
CA GLU A 74 -4.72 7.71 5.92
C GLU A 74 -3.97 8.50 4.86
N VAL A 75 -4.48 8.52 3.63
CA VAL A 75 -3.77 9.10 2.49
C VAL A 75 -3.83 10.62 2.57
N ALA A 76 -2.66 11.23 2.60
CA ALA A 76 -2.49 12.68 2.56
C ALA A 76 -2.22 13.20 1.15
N ASP A 77 -2.46 14.47 0.96
CA ASP A 77 -2.19 15.24 -0.26
C ASP A 77 -0.70 15.48 -0.54
N ARG A 78 0.17 15.23 0.44
CA ARG A 78 1.64 15.24 0.32
C ARG A 78 2.29 14.02 0.96
N GLY A 79 3.46 13.61 0.46
CA GLY A 79 4.32 12.59 1.04
C GLY A 79 3.96 11.13 0.74
N PHE A 80 2.94 10.87 -0.10
CA PHE A 80 2.51 9.50 -0.44
C PHE A 80 3.10 8.94 -1.75
N GLY A 81 3.79 9.76 -2.55
CA GLY A 81 4.39 9.33 -3.82
C GLY A 81 5.27 8.07 -3.70
N ARG A 82 6.06 7.98 -2.62
CA ARG A 82 6.91 6.84 -2.31
C ARG A 82 6.13 5.54 -2.19
N TRP A 83 4.97 5.55 -1.54
CA TRP A 83 4.15 4.36 -1.41
C TRP A 83 3.60 3.91 -2.75
N PHE A 84 3.07 4.84 -3.56
CA PHE A 84 2.56 4.55 -4.90
C PHE A 84 3.66 4.02 -5.84
N LYS A 85 4.86 4.60 -5.79
CA LYS A 85 6.05 4.10 -6.51
C LYS A 85 6.41 2.68 -6.10
N HIS A 86 6.37 2.37 -4.80
CA HIS A 86 6.68 1.04 -4.30
C HIS A 86 5.56 0.01 -4.52
N MET A 87 4.32 0.46 -4.71
CA MET A 87 3.18 -0.38 -5.11
C MET A 87 3.27 -0.79 -6.58
N LEU A 88 3.55 0.17 -7.48
CA LEU A 88 3.42 -0.04 -8.93
C LEU A 88 4.75 -0.13 -9.69
N GLY A 89 5.83 0.47 -9.20
CA GLY A 89 7.17 0.36 -9.78
C GLY A 89 7.49 1.31 -10.93
N GLY A 90 6.52 1.66 -11.76
CA GLY A 90 6.65 2.77 -12.71
C GLY A 90 6.37 4.09 -12.03
N ALA A 91 7.19 5.11 -12.30
CA ALA A 91 6.98 6.48 -11.83
C ALA A 91 7.53 7.47 -12.86
N SER A 92 6.76 8.50 -13.17
CA SER A 92 7.21 9.68 -13.91
C SER A 92 6.79 10.94 -13.16
N THR A 93 7.58 12.01 -13.31
CA THR A 93 7.30 13.30 -12.70
C THR A 93 7.29 14.36 -13.79
N GLY A 94 6.24 15.17 -13.80
CA GLY A 94 6.16 16.37 -14.61
C GLY A 94 5.65 17.55 -13.80
N GLN A 95 5.67 18.72 -14.41
CA GLN A 95 5.00 19.91 -13.91
C GLN A 95 3.91 20.27 -14.90
N PRO A 96 2.62 20.31 -14.50
CA PRO A 96 1.52 20.61 -15.42
C PRO A 96 1.66 22.00 -16.08
N ASP A 97 2.16 22.98 -15.33
CA ASP A 97 2.49 24.31 -15.83
C ASP A 97 3.77 24.82 -15.14
N ALA A 98 4.93 24.46 -15.67
CA ALA A 98 6.22 24.87 -15.10
C ALA A 98 6.49 26.39 -15.17
N VAL A 99 5.74 27.13 -15.99
CA VAL A 99 5.96 28.56 -16.21
C VAL A 99 5.13 29.39 -15.25
N ASN A 100 3.83 29.09 -15.14
CA ASN A 100 2.90 29.86 -14.32
C ASN A 100 2.68 29.24 -12.94
N SER A 101 2.79 27.91 -12.80
CA SER A 101 2.57 27.20 -11.55
C SER A 101 3.76 26.28 -11.16
N PRO A 102 4.98 26.84 -10.99
CA PRO A 102 6.22 26.07 -10.81
C PRO A 102 6.29 25.30 -9.48
N THR A 103 5.34 25.49 -8.57
CA THR A 103 5.25 24.72 -7.32
C THR A 103 4.44 23.43 -7.47
N VAL A 104 3.73 23.25 -8.59
CA VAL A 104 2.88 22.09 -8.85
C VAL A 104 3.65 21.00 -9.57
N TYR A 105 3.66 19.83 -8.98
CA TYR A 105 4.20 18.60 -9.57
C TYR A 105 3.07 17.59 -9.75
N ARG A 106 3.14 16.84 -10.84
CA ARG A 106 2.27 15.69 -11.11
C ARG A 106 3.15 14.45 -11.23
N HIS A 107 3.00 13.55 -10.27
CA HIS A 107 3.63 12.23 -10.29
C HIS A 107 2.64 11.22 -10.84
N VAL A 108 3.06 10.44 -11.84
CA VAL A 108 2.23 9.42 -12.45
C VAL A 108 2.88 8.05 -12.21
N PHE A 109 2.12 7.14 -11.62
CA PHE A 109 2.56 5.80 -11.27
C PHE A 109 1.81 4.76 -12.09
N THR A 110 2.55 3.85 -12.70
CA THR A 110 2.03 2.78 -13.56
C THR A 110 2.72 1.46 -13.24
N PRO A 111 2.12 0.30 -13.56
CA PRO A 111 2.81 -0.98 -13.45
C PRO A 111 4.15 -0.99 -14.20
N GLY A 112 5.25 -1.15 -13.48
CA GLY A 112 6.61 -1.17 -14.01
C GLY A 112 7.55 -1.95 -13.09
N THR A 113 8.86 -1.94 -13.34
CA THR A 113 9.82 -2.68 -12.50
C THR A 113 9.82 -2.16 -11.06
N LEU A 114 9.47 -3.01 -10.09
CA LEU A 114 9.41 -2.59 -8.69
C LEU A 114 10.79 -2.12 -8.17
N PRO A 115 10.86 -1.08 -7.31
CA PRO A 115 12.12 -0.58 -6.79
C PRO A 115 12.84 -1.62 -5.90
N PRO A 116 14.13 -1.42 -5.58
CA PRO A 116 14.90 -2.38 -4.80
C PRO A 116 14.27 -2.72 -3.45
N GLY A 117 13.81 -1.72 -2.70
CA GLY A 117 13.10 -1.90 -1.43
C GLY A 117 13.12 -0.64 -0.56
N LEU A 118 12.49 -0.74 0.60
CA LEU A 118 12.41 0.28 1.63
C LEU A 118 13.19 -0.16 2.87
N THR A 119 13.83 0.81 3.52
CA THR A 119 14.06 0.73 4.97
C THR A 119 12.84 1.29 5.67
N VAL A 120 12.29 0.57 6.64
CA VAL A 120 11.19 1.04 7.48
C VAL A 120 11.66 1.01 8.93
N GLN A 121 11.55 2.13 9.64
CA GLN A 121 11.85 2.20 11.06
C GLN A 121 10.57 2.49 11.84
N VAL A 122 10.26 1.62 12.78
CA VAL A 122 9.16 1.81 13.74
C VAL A 122 9.77 2.10 15.11
N GLY A 123 9.47 3.27 15.66
CA GLY A 123 9.77 3.60 17.05
C GLY A 123 8.62 3.15 17.95
N ARG A 124 8.87 2.20 18.85
CA ARG A 124 7.88 1.66 19.79
C ARG A 124 8.20 2.10 21.22
N PRO A 125 7.33 2.89 21.89
CA PRO A 125 7.53 3.30 23.28
C PRO A 125 7.53 2.10 24.22
N ASP A 126 8.51 2.02 25.11
CA ASP A 126 8.50 1.06 26.22
C ASP A 126 7.80 1.62 27.47
N ALA A 127 7.67 0.79 28.51
CA ALA A 127 7.03 1.17 29.76
C ALA A 127 7.78 2.29 30.52
N ALA A 128 9.04 2.55 30.20
CA ALA A 128 9.84 3.64 30.76
C ALA A 128 9.73 4.93 29.92
N GLY A 129 8.94 4.93 28.85
CA GLY A 129 8.77 6.05 27.93
C GLY A 129 9.93 6.18 26.92
N VAL A 130 10.84 5.21 26.84
CA VAL A 130 11.89 5.21 25.82
C VAL A 130 11.32 4.65 24.52
N VAL A 131 11.37 5.43 23.45
CA VAL A 131 10.97 4.96 22.12
C VAL A 131 12.09 4.10 21.55
N ARG A 132 11.83 2.81 21.36
CA ARG A 132 12.81 1.83 20.89
C ARG A 132 12.69 1.63 19.36
N PRO A 133 13.78 1.80 18.59
CA PRO A 133 13.75 1.62 17.15
C PRO A 133 13.72 0.13 16.78
N PHE A 134 12.83 -0.24 15.86
CA PHE A 134 12.85 -1.47 15.10
C PHE A 134 13.01 -1.11 13.63
N THR A 135 14.18 -1.39 13.07
CA THR A 135 14.52 -1.07 11.68
C THR A 135 14.46 -2.32 10.84
N TYR A 136 13.60 -2.31 9.83
CA TYR A 136 13.37 -3.38 8.87
C TYR A 136 13.99 -3.00 7.53
N THR A 137 14.79 -3.89 6.94
CA THR A 137 15.48 -3.65 5.66
C THR A 137 14.99 -4.59 4.57
N GLY A 138 15.10 -4.14 3.32
CA GLY A 138 14.67 -4.93 2.16
C GLY A 138 13.16 -5.07 2.07
N CYS A 139 12.39 -4.14 2.64
CA CYS A 139 10.94 -4.19 2.62
C CYS A 139 10.43 -3.89 1.21
N ARG A 140 9.59 -4.75 0.64
CA ARG A 140 8.90 -4.53 -0.63
C ARG A 140 7.40 -4.67 -0.41
N VAL A 141 6.61 -3.91 -1.16
CA VAL A 141 5.14 -4.01 -1.11
C VAL A 141 4.73 -5.29 -1.82
N ARG A 142 4.22 -6.26 -1.06
CA ARG A 142 3.67 -7.51 -1.59
C ARG A 142 2.25 -7.31 -2.09
N GLN A 143 1.46 -6.55 -1.34
CA GLN A 143 0.06 -6.28 -1.60
C GLN A 143 -0.30 -4.92 -1.04
N TRP A 144 -1.28 -4.27 -1.66
CA TRP A 144 -1.81 -2.99 -1.21
C TRP A 144 -3.32 -2.97 -1.35
N THR A 145 -3.99 -2.11 -0.57
CA THR A 145 -5.44 -1.93 -0.61
C THR A 145 -5.76 -0.46 -0.36
N LEU A 146 -6.45 0.14 -1.31
CA LEU A 146 -6.92 1.52 -1.27
C LEU A 146 -8.44 1.51 -1.06
N GLU A 147 -8.91 2.19 -0.03
CA GLU A 147 -10.32 2.18 0.39
C GLU A 147 -10.85 3.59 0.64
N ALA A 148 -12.03 3.86 0.10
CA ALA A 148 -12.80 5.05 0.39
C ALA A 148 -14.25 4.66 0.71
N THR A 149 -14.74 5.10 1.86
CA THR A 149 -16.11 4.84 2.32
C THR A 149 -16.74 6.17 2.72
N VAL A 150 -18.05 6.32 2.51
CA VAL A 150 -18.79 7.47 3.03
C VAL A 150 -18.60 7.59 4.54
N ASN A 151 -18.36 8.82 5.02
CA ASN A 151 -17.99 9.18 6.41
C ASN A 151 -16.60 8.74 6.87
N GLU A 152 -15.69 8.37 5.95
CA GLU A 152 -14.31 8.01 6.28
C GLU A 152 -13.28 8.81 5.46
N LEU A 153 -12.02 8.69 5.88
CA LEU A 153 -10.86 9.16 5.13
C LEU A 153 -10.39 8.09 4.15
N LEU A 154 -9.78 8.51 3.04
CA LEU A 154 -9.12 7.62 2.11
C LEU A 154 -8.00 6.86 2.84
N THR A 155 -8.06 5.54 2.84
CA THR A 155 -7.13 4.68 3.58
C THR A 155 -6.31 3.83 2.62
N LEU A 156 -4.99 3.76 2.85
CA LEU A 156 -4.06 2.87 2.18
C LEU A 156 -3.49 1.87 3.19
N THR A 157 -3.70 0.59 2.94
CA THR A 157 -3.00 -0.50 3.65
C THR A 157 -1.97 -1.13 2.73
N VAL A 158 -0.72 -1.26 3.20
CA VAL A 158 0.36 -1.94 2.48
C VAL A 158 0.88 -3.13 3.28
N ALA A 159 0.89 -4.30 2.66
CA ALA A 159 1.50 -5.50 3.19
C ALA A 159 2.94 -5.60 2.72
N LEU A 160 3.88 -5.64 3.67
CA LEU A 160 5.30 -5.66 3.38
C LEU A 160 5.89 -7.06 3.54
N ILE A 161 6.82 -7.37 2.64
CA ILE A 161 7.74 -8.50 2.75
C ILE A 161 9.15 -7.94 2.84
N GLY A 162 9.84 -8.20 3.94
CA GLY A 162 11.20 -7.69 4.19
C GLY A 162 12.22 -8.79 4.42
N ARG A 163 13.50 -8.40 4.45
CA ARG A 163 14.63 -9.32 4.59
C ARG A 163 14.97 -9.59 6.04
N ASP A 164 15.16 -8.52 6.82
CA ASP A 164 15.62 -8.63 8.20
C ASP A 164 15.20 -7.43 9.05
N ALA A 165 15.36 -7.57 10.37
CA ALA A 165 15.14 -6.51 11.34
C ALA A 165 16.30 -6.39 12.33
N THR A 166 16.59 -5.16 12.75
CA THR A 166 17.56 -4.83 13.81
C THR A 166 17.03 -3.73 14.71
N THR A 167 17.49 -3.69 15.96
CA THR A 167 17.23 -2.61 16.92
C THR A 167 18.49 -1.79 17.22
N GLU A 168 19.58 -2.03 16.49
CA GLU A 168 20.87 -1.35 16.69
C GLU A 168 20.95 0.00 15.97
N THR A 169 20.16 0.19 14.91
CA THR A 169 20.07 1.49 14.24
C THR A 169 19.43 2.52 15.18
N PRO A 170 20.08 3.67 15.43
CA PRO A 170 19.51 4.72 16.26
C PRO A 170 18.15 5.19 15.74
N LEU A 171 17.33 5.67 16.67
CA LEU A 171 16.04 6.27 16.39
C LEU A 171 16.24 7.55 15.55
N ALA A 172 15.75 7.59 14.32
CA ALA A 172 15.89 8.74 13.43
C ALA A 172 14.98 9.90 13.86
N GLU A 173 15.42 11.14 13.65
CA GLU A 173 14.60 12.32 13.92
C GLU A 173 13.36 12.33 13.03
N LEU A 174 12.18 12.55 13.64
CA LEU A 174 10.89 12.44 12.97
C LEU A 174 10.58 13.71 12.18
N THR A 175 10.34 13.55 10.88
CA THR A 175 10.02 14.66 9.97
C THR A 175 8.82 14.29 9.11
N TYR A 176 7.73 15.05 9.21
CA TYR A 176 6.55 14.91 8.37
C TYR A 176 6.57 15.92 7.21
N PRO A 177 5.89 15.64 6.08
CA PRO A 177 5.60 16.66 5.08
C PRO A 177 4.88 17.84 5.75
N ALA A 178 5.33 19.07 5.48
CA ALA A 178 4.73 20.25 6.07
C ALA A 178 3.35 20.53 5.43
N GLY A 179 2.36 20.85 6.27
CA GLY A 179 1.03 21.27 5.83
C GLY A 179 0.18 20.18 5.16
N ALA A 180 0.54 18.90 5.31
CA ALA A 180 -0.20 17.79 4.72
C ALA A 180 -1.66 17.74 5.22
N GLU A 181 -2.59 17.56 4.30
CA GLU A 181 -4.02 17.37 4.58
C GLU A 181 -4.50 16.01 4.06
N LEU A 182 -5.54 15.46 4.70
CA LEU A 182 -6.05 14.12 4.40
C LEU A 182 -7.18 14.18 3.39
N PHE A 183 -7.21 13.22 2.46
CA PHE A 183 -8.35 13.08 1.56
C PHE A 183 -9.54 12.45 2.29
N SER A 184 -10.70 13.11 2.23
CA SER A 184 -11.95 12.62 2.80
C SER A 184 -12.95 12.20 1.72
N PHE A 185 -13.94 11.40 2.08
CA PHE A 185 -15.01 10.97 1.17
C PHE A 185 -15.71 12.13 0.44
N ILE A 186 -15.77 13.33 1.04
CA ILE A 186 -16.44 14.51 0.47
C ILE A 186 -15.71 15.01 -0.79
N GLN A 187 -14.40 14.80 -0.85
CA GLN A 187 -13.55 15.21 -1.98
C GLN A 187 -13.52 14.16 -3.10
N GLY A 188 -14.08 12.97 -2.85
CA GLY A 188 -14.05 11.83 -3.75
C GLY A 188 -15.18 11.85 -4.78
N SER A 189 -14.86 11.45 -6.01
CA SER A 189 -15.80 11.23 -7.09
C SER A 189 -15.37 10.01 -7.90
N LEU A 190 -16.33 9.30 -8.49
CA LEU A 190 -16.05 8.14 -9.32
C LEU A 190 -16.84 8.22 -10.64
N THR A 191 -16.16 7.99 -11.75
CA THR A 191 -16.76 7.90 -13.08
C THR A 191 -16.44 6.56 -13.73
N VAL A 192 -17.33 6.12 -14.61
CA VAL A 192 -17.16 4.92 -15.44
C VAL A 192 -17.60 5.27 -16.85
N ASP A 193 -16.71 5.06 -17.83
CA ASP A 193 -16.85 5.55 -19.20
C ASP A 193 -17.30 7.02 -19.26
N SER A 194 -16.61 7.85 -18.46
CA SER A 194 -16.90 9.28 -18.27
C SER A 194 -18.26 9.63 -17.64
N SER A 195 -19.09 8.65 -17.31
CA SER A 195 -20.38 8.85 -16.64
C SER A 195 -20.21 8.82 -15.13
N ALA A 196 -20.79 9.79 -14.42
CA ALA A 196 -20.71 9.83 -12.96
C ALA A 196 -21.43 8.62 -12.34
N MET A 197 -20.75 7.93 -11.43
CA MET A 197 -21.31 6.80 -10.67
C MET A 197 -21.15 7.09 -9.17
N PRO A 198 -22.21 7.60 -8.51
CA PRO A 198 -22.21 7.76 -7.06
C PRO A 198 -22.07 6.40 -6.36
N VAL A 199 -21.09 6.27 -5.47
CA VAL A 199 -20.80 5.03 -4.74
C VAL A 199 -20.78 5.30 -3.24
N ARG A 200 -21.19 4.32 -2.44
CA ARG A 200 -21.05 4.36 -0.97
C ARG A 200 -19.66 3.91 -0.51
N ARG A 201 -19.05 3.05 -1.30
CA ARG A 201 -17.73 2.47 -1.04
C ARG A 201 -17.00 2.20 -2.34
N PHE A 202 -15.70 2.44 -2.30
CA PHE A 202 -14.71 1.98 -3.26
C PHE A 202 -13.63 1.21 -2.52
N GLN A 203 -13.25 0.05 -3.05
CA GLN A 203 -12.07 -0.70 -2.63
C GLN A 203 -11.34 -1.20 -3.87
N MET A 204 -10.03 -0.99 -3.91
CA MET A 204 -9.14 -1.59 -4.91
C MET A 204 -7.94 -2.20 -4.20
N GLN A 205 -7.61 -3.44 -4.57
CA GLN A 205 -6.51 -4.20 -4.03
C GLN A 205 -5.61 -4.70 -5.15
N GLY A 206 -4.30 -4.57 -4.98
CA GLY A 206 -3.31 -5.08 -5.93
C GLY A 206 -2.28 -5.97 -5.26
N GLY A 207 -1.98 -7.09 -5.90
CA GLY A 207 -0.94 -8.04 -5.51
C GLY A 207 0.23 -8.03 -6.49
N ASN A 208 1.45 -7.84 -5.97
CA ASN A 208 2.67 -7.85 -6.77
C ASN A 208 3.24 -9.26 -7.02
N THR A 209 2.58 -10.31 -6.53
CA THR A 209 2.99 -11.72 -6.71
C THR A 209 4.48 -11.99 -6.44
N LEU A 210 5.00 -11.42 -5.35
CA LEU A 210 6.40 -11.58 -4.97
C LEU A 210 6.65 -12.98 -4.39
N GLY A 211 7.60 -13.71 -4.96
CA GLY A 211 8.04 -15.00 -4.45
C GLY A 211 8.77 -14.87 -3.11
N ASP A 212 8.40 -15.68 -2.12
CA ASP A 212 8.85 -15.55 -0.74
C ASP A 212 9.81 -16.66 -0.28
N GLU A 213 10.18 -17.59 -1.18
CA GLU A 213 10.99 -18.77 -0.87
C GLU A 213 12.44 -18.68 -1.38
N ARG A 214 12.90 -17.51 -1.83
CA ARG A 214 14.26 -17.32 -2.36
C ARG A 214 15.34 -17.34 -1.25
N TYR A 215 15.64 -18.54 -0.75
CA TYR A 215 16.67 -18.82 0.24
C TYR A 215 17.73 -19.78 -0.34
N PHE A 216 18.99 -19.58 0.03
CA PHE A 216 20.11 -20.38 -0.44
C PHE A 216 20.92 -20.95 0.73
N LEU A 217 21.56 -22.10 0.51
CA LEU A 217 22.42 -22.74 1.51
C LEU A 217 23.50 -21.77 2.00
N GLY A 218 23.68 -21.67 3.32
CA GLY A 218 24.65 -20.78 3.95
C GLY A 218 24.09 -19.43 4.42
N SER A 219 22.82 -19.11 4.10
CA SER A 219 22.15 -17.89 4.59
C SER A 219 20.80 -18.21 5.23
N ALA A 220 20.52 -17.59 6.39
CA ALA A 220 19.18 -17.57 6.97
C ALA A 220 18.32 -16.43 6.40
N LEU A 221 18.94 -15.46 5.72
CA LEU A 221 18.28 -14.29 5.15
C LEU A 221 17.78 -14.60 3.75
N ARG A 222 16.58 -14.09 3.44
CA ARG A 222 15.99 -14.13 2.11
C ARG A 222 16.83 -13.31 1.14
N ASP A 223 16.99 -13.78 -0.09
CA ASP A 223 17.46 -12.95 -1.18
C ASP A 223 16.32 -12.05 -1.71
N ARG A 224 16.55 -11.24 -2.76
CA ARG A 224 15.53 -10.34 -3.30
C ARG A 224 14.27 -11.13 -3.74
N PRO A 225 13.08 -10.85 -3.17
CA PRO A 225 11.82 -11.39 -3.69
C PRO A 225 11.62 -10.89 -5.12
N GLU A 226 11.46 -11.80 -6.08
CA GLU A 226 11.20 -11.47 -7.48
C GLU A 226 9.71 -11.70 -7.79
N GLU A 227 9.19 -10.99 -8.78
CA GLU A 227 7.82 -11.18 -9.26
C GLU A 227 7.75 -12.55 -9.97
N ILE A 228 6.88 -13.44 -9.50
CA ILE A 228 6.76 -14.83 -10.01
C ILE A 228 5.48 -15.07 -10.82
N GLY A 229 4.68 -14.03 -11.02
CA GLY A 229 3.42 -14.09 -11.75
C GLY A 229 3.02 -12.73 -12.32
N LEU A 230 1.86 -12.70 -12.97
CA LEU A 230 1.20 -11.45 -13.34
C LEU A 230 0.64 -10.81 -12.08
N ARG A 231 0.63 -9.48 -12.04
CA ARG A 231 -0.01 -8.75 -10.94
C ARG A 231 -1.51 -8.90 -11.07
N GLU A 232 -2.15 -9.20 -9.95
CA GLU A 232 -3.60 -9.32 -9.85
C GLU A 232 -4.12 -8.09 -9.13
N ILE A 233 -5.01 -7.34 -9.80
CA ILE A 233 -5.62 -6.14 -9.23
C ILE A 233 -7.12 -6.28 -9.40
N THR A 234 -7.82 -6.29 -8.27
CA THR A 234 -9.26 -6.49 -8.18
C THR A 234 -9.86 -5.47 -7.22
N GLY A 235 -11.15 -5.26 -7.31
CA GLY A 235 -11.82 -4.37 -6.38
C GLY A 235 -13.32 -4.53 -6.38
N THR A 236 -13.98 -3.68 -5.61
CA THR A 236 -15.44 -3.61 -5.56
C THR A 236 -15.86 -2.16 -5.35
N VAL A 237 -16.90 -1.78 -6.08
CA VAL A 237 -17.64 -0.53 -5.84
C VAL A 237 -19.06 -0.86 -5.41
N GLU A 238 -19.64 -0.01 -4.57
CA GLU A 238 -21.01 -0.17 -4.06
C GLU A 238 -21.90 1.01 -4.47
N PRO A 239 -22.30 1.10 -5.75
CA PRO A 239 -23.34 2.02 -6.20
C PRO A 239 -24.73 1.57 -5.76
N GLU A 240 -25.69 2.50 -5.83
CA GLU A 240 -27.11 2.17 -5.75
C GLU A 240 -27.56 1.37 -6.99
N PHE A 241 -28.45 0.40 -6.80
CA PHE A 241 -29.08 -0.31 -7.90
C PHE A 241 -30.15 0.56 -8.58
N THR A 242 -29.82 1.08 -9.76
CA THR A 242 -30.71 1.96 -10.54
C THR A 242 -31.22 1.31 -11.83
N SER A 243 -30.39 0.48 -12.48
CA SER A 243 -30.71 -0.19 -13.74
C SER A 243 -30.01 -1.54 -13.86
N LEU A 244 -30.37 -2.29 -14.91
CA LEU A 244 -29.72 -3.56 -15.27
C LEU A 244 -28.45 -3.39 -16.11
N ASP A 245 -27.99 -2.15 -16.37
CA ASP A 245 -26.90 -1.91 -17.32
C ASP A 245 -25.58 -2.55 -16.85
N VAL A 246 -25.25 -2.40 -15.56
CA VAL A 246 -24.08 -3.03 -14.94
C VAL A 246 -24.18 -4.56 -15.00
N TYR A 247 -25.38 -5.11 -14.80
CA TYR A 247 -25.61 -6.55 -14.92
C TYR A 247 -25.42 -7.04 -16.36
N HIS A 248 -25.94 -6.31 -17.34
CA HIS A 248 -25.74 -6.64 -18.76
C HIS A 248 -24.26 -6.54 -19.17
N ALA A 249 -23.53 -5.53 -18.66
CA ALA A 249 -22.09 -5.37 -18.87
C ALA A 249 -21.30 -6.55 -18.26
N PHE A 250 -21.69 -7.02 -17.07
CA PHE A 250 -21.14 -8.23 -16.47
C PHE A 250 -21.39 -9.47 -17.33
N VAL A 251 -22.64 -9.73 -17.73
CA VAL A 251 -22.99 -10.90 -18.55
C VAL A 251 -22.26 -10.88 -19.91
N ALA A 252 -22.04 -9.69 -20.46
CA ALA A 252 -21.30 -9.51 -21.71
C ALA A 252 -19.77 -9.59 -21.54
N GLY A 253 -19.25 -9.55 -20.31
CA GLY A 253 -17.81 -9.46 -20.05
C GLY A 253 -17.20 -8.16 -20.56
N SER A 254 -17.96 -7.07 -20.53
CA SER A 254 -17.52 -5.75 -21.00
C SER A 254 -16.35 -5.21 -20.18
N GLU A 255 -15.63 -4.27 -20.77
CA GLU A 255 -14.60 -3.47 -20.12
C GLU A 255 -15.03 -2.00 -20.14
N ALA A 256 -14.60 -1.23 -19.14
CA ALA A 256 -14.86 0.20 -19.04
C ALA A 256 -13.67 0.93 -18.40
N GLU A 257 -13.49 2.20 -18.74
CA GLU A 257 -12.56 3.06 -18.00
C GLU A 257 -13.22 3.52 -16.71
N MET A 258 -12.58 3.25 -15.57
CA MET A 258 -13.00 3.74 -14.26
C MET A 258 -11.98 4.76 -13.73
N VAL A 259 -12.49 5.91 -13.27
CA VAL A 259 -11.67 6.96 -12.67
C VAL A 259 -12.20 7.29 -11.28
N LEU A 260 -11.39 7.04 -10.25
CA LEU A 260 -11.62 7.55 -8.90
C LEU A 260 -10.75 8.79 -8.70
N ARG A 261 -11.36 9.92 -8.36
CA ARG A 261 -10.65 11.19 -8.17
C ARG A 261 -10.99 11.83 -6.83
N PHE A 262 -9.95 12.18 -6.08
CA PHE A 262 -10.00 13.06 -4.93
C PHE A 262 -9.38 14.41 -5.27
N GLN A 263 -10.05 15.49 -4.89
CA GLN A 263 -9.58 16.85 -5.10
C GLN A 263 -9.51 17.60 -3.76
N GLY A 264 -8.30 18.04 -3.40
CA GLY A 264 -8.04 18.91 -2.26
C GLY A 264 -8.03 20.39 -2.65
N ASP A 265 -7.38 21.19 -1.81
CA ASP A 265 -7.26 22.63 -1.99
C ASP A 265 -6.37 23.01 -3.17
N VAL A 266 -6.52 24.25 -3.64
CA VAL A 266 -5.70 24.81 -4.71
C VAL A 266 -4.25 24.99 -4.22
N ILE A 267 -3.29 24.48 -5.00
CA ILE A 267 -1.86 24.69 -4.77
C ILE A 267 -1.48 26.07 -5.28
N GLU A 268 -1.70 26.28 -6.59
CA GLU A 268 -1.32 27.46 -7.34
C GLU A 268 -2.24 27.57 -8.56
N ASP A 269 -2.64 28.80 -8.92
CA ASP A 269 -3.62 29.09 -9.98
C ASP A 269 -4.92 28.26 -9.89
N ALA A 270 -5.15 27.37 -10.86
CA ALA A 270 -6.31 26.50 -10.94
C ALA A 270 -5.95 25.02 -10.69
N LEU A 271 -4.73 24.74 -10.21
CA LEU A 271 -4.20 23.40 -10.02
C LEU A 271 -4.30 22.99 -8.55
N PRO A 272 -5.20 22.04 -8.19
CA PRO A 272 -5.38 21.58 -6.82
C PRO A 272 -4.47 20.43 -6.43
N TYR A 273 -4.36 20.15 -5.15
CA TYR A 273 -3.96 18.82 -4.70
C TYR A 273 -4.95 17.80 -5.24
N ALA A 274 -4.46 16.70 -5.80
CA ALA A 274 -5.34 15.68 -6.35
C ALA A 274 -4.70 14.29 -6.32
N LEU A 275 -5.55 13.30 -6.09
CA LEU A 275 -5.23 11.89 -6.32
C LEU A 275 -6.26 11.34 -7.31
N GLU A 276 -5.77 10.76 -8.41
CA GLU A 276 -6.59 10.19 -9.47
C GLU A 276 -6.12 8.77 -9.74
N VAL A 277 -7.03 7.81 -9.67
CA VAL A 277 -6.80 6.40 -9.98
C VAL A 277 -7.62 6.07 -11.21
N THR A 278 -6.95 5.83 -12.32
CA THR A 278 -7.56 5.52 -13.62
C THR A 278 -7.22 4.09 -13.99
N ALA A 279 -8.23 3.26 -14.28
CA ALA A 279 -8.03 1.85 -14.60
C ALA A 279 -9.01 1.38 -15.67
N ASN A 280 -8.54 0.48 -16.53
CA ASN A 280 -9.43 -0.29 -17.41
C ASN A 280 -9.92 -1.52 -16.64
N VAL A 281 -11.24 -1.62 -16.43
CA VAL A 281 -11.84 -2.64 -15.58
C VAL A 281 -12.81 -3.52 -16.33
N ARG A 282 -12.74 -4.83 -16.08
CA ARG A 282 -13.74 -5.81 -16.51
C ARG A 282 -14.73 -6.05 -15.38
N TYR A 283 -16.01 -6.11 -15.72
CA TYR A 283 -17.09 -6.45 -14.79
C TYR A 283 -17.03 -7.96 -14.46
N ASP A 284 -16.89 -8.32 -13.18
CA ASP A 284 -16.77 -9.72 -12.72
C ASP A 284 -17.92 -10.18 -11.80
N GLY A 285 -18.92 -9.32 -11.58
CA GLY A 285 -20.16 -9.66 -10.89
C GLY A 285 -21.03 -8.42 -10.68
N ALA A 286 -22.34 -8.60 -10.59
CA ALA A 286 -23.30 -7.50 -10.41
C ALA A 286 -24.73 -7.99 -10.08
N GLU A 287 -24.88 -8.97 -9.18
CA GLU A 287 -26.20 -9.42 -8.76
C GLU A 287 -26.69 -8.64 -7.53
N PRO A 288 -27.73 -7.80 -7.66
CA PRO A 288 -28.27 -7.07 -6.53
C PRO A 288 -29.08 -8.02 -5.63
N ASN A 289 -28.74 -8.07 -4.34
CA ASN A 289 -29.43 -8.90 -3.36
C ASN A 289 -30.30 -8.06 -2.43
N VAL A 290 -31.57 -8.45 -2.27
CA VAL A 290 -32.50 -7.76 -1.35
C VAL A 290 -32.27 -8.24 0.08
N ASP A 291 -31.55 -7.44 0.87
CA ASP A 291 -31.25 -7.71 2.28
C ASP A 291 -32.05 -6.79 3.23
N GLY A 292 -33.37 -6.75 3.03
CA GLY A 292 -34.30 -5.99 3.87
C GLY A 292 -34.86 -4.72 3.21
N PRO A 293 -35.44 -3.78 4.01
CA PRO A 293 -36.23 -2.66 3.50
C PRO A 293 -35.41 -1.45 3.04
N GLN A 294 -34.08 -1.52 3.10
CA GLN A 294 -33.20 -0.42 2.72
C GLN A 294 -33.09 -0.29 1.19
N GLN A 295 -32.53 0.83 0.76
CA GLN A 295 -32.18 1.05 -0.65
C GLN A 295 -31.23 -0.06 -1.13
N LEU A 296 -31.53 -0.62 -2.30
CA LEU A 296 -30.80 -1.74 -2.84
C LEU A 296 -29.42 -1.28 -3.35
N LEU A 297 -28.37 -1.88 -2.83
CA LEU A 297 -27.00 -1.69 -3.34
C LEU A 297 -26.72 -2.74 -4.40
N ASN A 298 -25.90 -2.37 -5.38
CA ASN A 298 -25.41 -3.29 -6.41
C ASN A 298 -23.89 -3.41 -6.28
N PRO A 299 -23.36 -4.29 -5.41
CA PRO A 299 -21.93 -4.49 -5.31
C PRO A 299 -21.40 -4.98 -6.65
N TRP A 300 -20.50 -4.20 -7.23
CA TRP A 300 -19.87 -4.50 -8.52
C TRP A 300 -18.40 -4.85 -8.28
N PRO A 301 -18.07 -6.15 -8.15
CA PRO A 301 -16.70 -6.61 -8.23
C PRO A 301 -16.13 -6.45 -9.65
N PHE A 302 -14.89 -5.99 -9.71
CA PHE A 302 -14.17 -5.78 -10.96
C PHE A 302 -12.75 -6.32 -10.88
N ALA A 303 -12.19 -6.65 -12.05
CA ALA A 303 -10.77 -6.91 -12.23
C ALA A 303 -10.18 -5.85 -13.16
N VAL A 304 -8.97 -5.37 -12.84
CA VAL A 304 -8.23 -4.50 -13.75
C VAL A 304 -7.59 -5.36 -14.83
N VAL A 305 -7.82 -5.01 -16.09
CA VAL A 305 -7.29 -5.73 -17.25
C VAL A 305 -6.60 -4.77 -18.21
N ASP A 306 -5.48 -5.21 -18.79
CA ASP A 306 -4.72 -4.40 -19.73
C ASP A 306 -5.32 -4.54 -21.14
N ASN A 307 -5.85 -3.44 -21.68
CA ASN A 307 -6.38 -3.39 -23.05
C ASN A 307 -5.33 -2.98 -24.10
N GLY A 308 -4.05 -2.91 -23.71
CA GLY A 308 -2.93 -2.49 -24.55
C GLY A 308 -2.72 -0.97 -24.62
N THR A 309 -3.64 -0.17 -24.06
CA THR A 309 -3.53 1.30 -23.95
C THR A 309 -3.53 1.76 -22.50
N LEU A 310 -4.43 1.20 -21.68
CA LEU A 310 -4.60 1.50 -20.27
C LEU A 310 -4.69 0.18 -19.49
N SER A 311 -3.97 0.13 -18.37
CA SER A 311 -4.15 -0.91 -17.34
C SER A 311 -4.53 -0.22 -16.03
N LEU A 312 -3.55 0.36 -15.35
CA LEU A 312 -3.71 1.15 -14.12
C LEU A 312 -2.75 2.34 -14.14
N GLU A 313 -3.28 3.51 -13.78
CA GLU A 313 -2.54 4.72 -13.53
C GLU A 313 -2.97 5.32 -12.19
N ILE A 314 -2.00 5.74 -11.37
CA ILE A 314 -2.24 6.61 -10.21
C ILE A 314 -1.53 7.93 -10.48
N ALA A 315 -2.28 9.01 -10.66
CA ALA A 315 -1.74 10.36 -10.77
C ALA A 315 -1.92 11.11 -9.44
N TYR A 316 -0.82 11.69 -8.95
CA TYR A 316 -0.75 12.41 -7.69
C TYR A 316 -0.21 13.81 -7.95
N GLN A 317 -1.07 14.81 -7.80
CA GLN A 317 -0.73 16.22 -7.95
C GLN A 317 -0.47 16.83 -6.56
N THR A 318 0.75 17.30 -6.36
CA THR A 318 1.30 17.69 -5.06
C THR A 318 2.36 18.78 -5.22
N THR A 319 2.83 19.34 -4.11
CA THR A 319 4.02 20.18 -4.02
C THR A 319 5.31 19.39 -3.82
N ASP A 320 5.23 18.06 -3.63
CA ASP A 320 6.43 17.23 -3.55
C ASP A 320 7.17 17.26 -4.89
N THR A 321 8.46 17.56 -4.86
CA THR A 321 9.29 17.62 -6.08
C THR A 321 9.70 16.22 -6.57
N THR A 322 9.63 15.22 -5.69
CA THR A 322 9.94 13.82 -5.97
C THR A 322 8.93 12.92 -5.27
N PRO A 323 8.55 11.78 -5.86
CA PRO A 323 7.76 10.75 -5.18
C PRO A 323 8.38 10.29 -3.87
#